data_AF-A0A1B0A5E0-F1
#
_entry.id   AF-A0A1B0A5E0-F1
#
_cell.length_a   1.000
_cell.length_b   1.000
_cell.length_c   1.000
_cell.angle_alpha   90.00
_cell.angle_beta   90.00
_cell.angle_gamma   90.00
#
_symmetry.space_group_name_H-M   'P 1'
#
loop_
_entity.id
_entity.type
_entity.pdbx_description
1 polymer ?
#
loop_
_entity_poly.entity_id
_entity_poly.type
_entity_poly.pdbx_seq_one_letter_code
_entity_poly.pdbx_strand_id
1 'polypeptide(L)'
;MKKFVTLSILIFLAFIDPSLSFTSVSDVFGSATKVGGYVAKDLGNLVASPKLVLDKATDVGTTLLSPAKIFDASKQLIAGLPFEVLASAIHAILTGWSTTVNDSASIDVFAKAFRCRGDVNFVAVDVARYVDTLYTWSALNTDILGKYIAEGLKFLIDVVPVENIHLIGHSLGAHIMGAAGRQFQEMTHLRIPRITGLDPANPCFNEGDVLSGLMRGDADFVDIIHSNNNVLGKGEPMGDADFYPGGLKPLAAGCLTVGCSHERAWQYFAETIYPDNERNFEAYRCSSLSGVEKGECRFQSAFMGYGVANDTKGNYFLMVNGNPPYGMGGSAQSAAVQENCGACPYY
;
A
#
# COMPACT_ATOMS: atom_id res chain seq x y z
N MET A 1 5.61 -16.92 -14.40
CA MET A 1 6.52 -17.16 -13.26
C MET A 1 6.37 -16.17 -12.08
N LYS A 2 5.77 -14.98 -12.25
CA LYS A 2 5.54 -13.99 -11.17
C LYS A 2 4.37 -14.28 -10.20
N LYS A 3 3.68 -15.42 -10.33
CA LYS A 3 2.44 -15.72 -9.57
C LYS A 3 2.69 -16.29 -8.16
N PHE A 4 3.81 -16.96 -7.92
CA PHE A 4 4.08 -17.70 -6.68
C PHE A 4 4.37 -16.83 -5.45
N VAL A 5 4.82 -15.58 -5.65
CA VAL A 5 5.26 -14.66 -4.59
C VAL A 5 4.10 -14.15 -3.75
N THR A 6 2.99 -13.81 -4.41
CA THR A 6 1.78 -13.29 -3.78
C THR A 6 1.19 -14.32 -2.82
N LEU A 7 1.24 -15.62 -3.17
CA LEU A 7 0.63 -16.70 -2.42
C LEU A 7 1.32 -16.97 -1.07
N SER A 8 2.65 -16.91 -1.00
CA SER A 8 3.39 -17.17 0.24
C SER A 8 3.23 -16.06 1.28
N ILE A 9 3.11 -14.81 0.83
CA ILE A 9 2.89 -13.64 1.70
C ILE A 9 1.42 -13.56 2.14
N LEU A 10 0.47 -13.89 1.26
CA LEU A 10 -0.96 -14.02 1.58
C LEU A 10 -1.23 -15.13 2.61
N ILE A 11 -0.56 -16.28 2.48
CA ILE A 11 -0.62 -17.35 3.48
C ILE A 11 -0.04 -16.85 4.81
N PHE A 12 1.04 -16.08 4.82
CA PHE A 12 1.63 -15.63 6.08
C PHE A 12 0.74 -14.63 6.84
N LEU A 13 0.14 -13.66 6.14
CA LEU A 13 -0.77 -12.68 6.75
C LEU A 13 -2.08 -13.32 7.25
N ALA A 14 -2.58 -14.37 6.58
CA ALA A 14 -3.79 -15.10 7.00
C ALA A 14 -3.66 -15.90 8.31
N PHE A 15 -2.44 -16.16 8.78
CA PHE A 15 -2.21 -16.97 9.97
C PHE A 15 -1.72 -16.17 11.18
N ILE A 16 -1.31 -14.90 10.99
CA ILE A 16 -1.07 -13.96 12.11
C ILE A 16 -2.42 -13.56 12.75
N ASP A 17 -3.50 -13.56 11.96
CA ASP A 17 -4.87 -13.50 12.49
C ASP A 17 -5.84 -14.36 11.65
N PRO A 18 -6.38 -15.47 12.19
CA PRO A 18 -7.32 -16.36 11.48
C PRO A 18 -8.68 -15.72 11.17
N SER A 19 -8.90 -14.45 11.55
CA SER A 19 -10.05 -13.64 11.14
C SER A 19 -9.84 -12.88 9.83
N LEU A 20 -8.61 -12.77 9.31
CA LEU A 20 -8.29 -12.15 8.03
C LEU A 20 -8.78 -13.05 6.87
N SER A 21 -9.81 -12.62 6.15
CA SER A 21 -10.30 -13.31 4.96
C SER A 21 -9.67 -12.71 3.71
N PHE A 22 -8.98 -13.53 2.91
CA PHE A 22 -8.47 -13.14 1.59
C PHE A 22 -9.37 -13.75 0.52
N THR A 23 -9.66 -13.02 -0.57
CA THR A 23 -10.35 -13.62 -1.70
C THR A 23 -9.45 -14.59 -2.47
N SER A 24 -9.96 -15.82 -2.54
CA SER A 24 -9.85 -16.76 -3.67
C SER A 24 -8.48 -16.84 -4.37
N VAL A 25 -7.63 -17.72 -3.85
CA VAL A 25 -6.43 -18.28 -4.51
C VAL A 25 -6.75 -18.81 -5.93
N SER A 26 -8.00 -19.22 -6.19
CA SER A 26 -8.47 -19.71 -7.49
C SER A 26 -8.41 -18.68 -8.63
N ASP A 27 -8.60 -17.39 -8.34
CA ASP A 27 -8.65 -16.35 -9.38
C ASP A 27 -7.24 -15.96 -9.87
N VAL A 28 -6.21 -16.20 -9.06
CA VAL A 28 -4.80 -15.91 -9.39
C VAL A 28 -4.16 -17.03 -10.23
N PHE A 29 -4.52 -18.28 -9.95
CA PHE A 29 -3.82 -19.45 -10.51
C PHE A 29 -4.66 -20.33 -11.44
N GLY A 30 -5.98 -20.17 -11.50
CA GLY A 30 -6.86 -21.15 -12.13
C GLY A 30 -7.00 -22.41 -11.28
N SER A 31 -8.19 -23.02 -11.29
CA SER A 31 -8.63 -24.05 -10.35
C SER A 31 -7.79 -25.35 -10.32
N ALA A 32 -6.93 -25.58 -11.32
CA ALA A 32 -6.16 -26.82 -11.49
C ALA A 32 -4.65 -26.69 -11.23
N THR A 33 -4.15 -25.50 -10.88
CA THR A 33 -2.71 -25.27 -10.72
C THR A 33 -2.18 -25.88 -9.43
N LYS A 34 -1.08 -26.65 -9.52
CA LYS A 34 -0.41 -27.24 -8.35
C LYS A 34 0.62 -26.27 -7.76
N VAL A 35 0.58 -26.09 -6.44
CA VAL A 35 1.54 -25.31 -5.65
C VAL A 35 2.09 -26.22 -4.56
N GLY A 36 3.40 -26.52 -4.60
CA GLY A 36 4.04 -27.34 -3.56
C GLY A 36 3.42 -28.73 -3.36
N GLY A 37 2.80 -29.30 -4.40
CA GLY A 37 2.10 -30.60 -4.33
C GLY A 37 0.59 -30.52 -4.05
N TYR A 38 0.06 -29.35 -3.69
CA TYR A 38 -1.37 -29.11 -3.40
C TYR A 38 -2.08 -28.42 -4.57
N VAL A 39 -3.37 -28.68 -4.76
CA VAL A 39 -4.17 -28.03 -5.83
C VAL A 39 -4.66 -26.67 -5.33
N ALA A 40 -4.54 -25.61 -6.14
CA ALA A 40 -4.89 -24.23 -5.78
C ALA A 40 -6.33 -24.07 -5.22
N LYS A 41 -7.27 -24.91 -5.68
CA LYS A 41 -8.64 -24.97 -5.16
C LYS A 41 -8.70 -25.41 -3.68
N ASP A 42 -7.80 -26.28 -3.25
CA ASP A 42 -7.74 -26.79 -1.88
C ASP A 42 -7.12 -25.75 -0.92
N LEU A 43 -6.17 -24.95 -1.41
CA LEU A 43 -5.66 -23.77 -0.69
C LEU A 43 -6.71 -22.66 -0.55
N GLY A 44 -7.52 -22.42 -1.59
CA GLY A 44 -8.63 -21.47 -1.53
C GLY A 44 -9.71 -21.86 -0.50
N ASN A 45 -9.96 -23.16 -0.33
CA ASN A 45 -10.89 -23.67 0.68
C ASN A 45 -10.34 -23.55 2.12
N LEU A 46 -9.02 -23.57 2.31
CA LEU A 46 -8.37 -23.37 3.61
C LEU A 46 -8.54 -21.93 4.12
N VAL A 47 -8.53 -20.96 3.21
CA VAL A 47 -8.66 -19.52 3.50
C VAL A 47 -10.12 -19.11 3.71
N ALA A 48 -11.08 -19.81 3.11
CA ALA A 48 -12.49 -19.43 3.09
C ALA A 48 -13.33 -19.90 4.30
N SER A 49 -12.80 -20.71 5.24
CA SER A 49 -13.59 -21.24 6.37
C SER A 49 -12.75 -21.66 7.57
N PRO A 50 -12.60 -20.82 8.62
CA PRO A 50 -11.87 -21.17 9.85
C PRO A 50 -12.44 -22.40 10.58
N LYS A 51 -13.76 -22.65 10.44
CA LYS A 51 -14.44 -23.82 11.03
C LYS A 51 -14.07 -25.15 10.36
N LEU A 52 -13.72 -25.16 9.07
CA LEU A 52 -13.36 -26.40 8.37
C LEU A 52 -11.97 -26.92 8.76
N VAL A 53 -11.09 -26.02 9.21
CA VAL A 53 -9.79 -26.35 9.80
C VAL A 53 -9.97 -27.04 11.15
N LEU A 54 -11.01 -26.68 11.91
CA LEU A 54 -11.29 -27.29 13.22
C LEU A 54 -11.87 -28.70 13.12
N ASP A 55 -12.75 -28.96 12.14
CA ASP A 55 -13.44 -30.26 12.02
C ASP A 55 -12.61 -31.31 11.26
N LYS A 56 -11.69 -30.92 10.35
CA LYS A 56 -10.80 -31.86 9.64
C LYS A 56 -9.43 -32.06 10.30
N ALA A 57 -9.09 -31.30 11.34
CA ALA A 57 -7.89 -31.53 12.15
C ALA A 57 -8.00 -32.75 13.10
N THR A 58 -9.04 -33.56 12.95
CA THR A 58 -9.22 -34.82 13.69
C THR A 58 -8.43 -36.00 13.10
N ASP A 59 -7.80 -35.86 11.93
CA ASP A 59 -7.06 -36.96 11.26
C ASP A 59 -5.54 -36.74 11.15
N VAL A 60 -5.02 -35.64 11.70
CA VAL A 60 -3.57 -35.40 11.86
C VAL A 60 -3.33 -35.08 13.32
N GLY A 61 -2.84 -36.08 14.06
CA GLY A 61 -2.71 -36.09 15.51
C GLY A 61 -2.39 -34.73 16.13
N THR A 62 -3.33 -34.26 16.96
CA THR A 62 -3.20 -33.24 18.01
C THR A 62 -1.85 -32.53 18.06
N THR A 63 -1.67 -31.47 17.28
CA THR A 63 -0.82 -30.35 17.70
C THR A 63 -1.35 -29.09 17.05
N LEU A 64 -1.94 -28.19 17.85
CA LEU A 64 -2.08 -26.79 17.44
C LEU A 64 -0.68 -26.32 17.00
N LEU A 65 -0.51 -26.03 15.71
CA LEU A 65 0.74 -25.47 15.21
C LEU A 65 0.90 -24.09 15.85
N SER A 66 1.95 -23.89 16.64
CA SER A 66 2.27 -22.57 17.19
C SER A 66 2.59 -21.59 16.04
N PRO A 67 2.41 -20.27 16.22
CA PRO A 67 2.77 -19.27 15.21
C PRO A 67 4.18 -19.45 14.63
N ALA A 68 5.13 -19.87 15.48
CA ALA A 68 6.50 -20.20 15.06
C ALA A 68 6.59 -21.39 14.08
N LYS A 69 5.81 -22.46 14.27
CA LYS A 69 5.81 -23.64 13.38
C LYS A 69 5.14 -23.37 12.03
N ILE A 70 4.16 -22.47 12.01
CA ILE A 70 3.48 -22.03 10.78
C ILE A 70 4.40 -21.11 9.98
N PHE A 71 5.14 -20.26 10.68
CA PHE A 71 6.18 -19.44 10.08
C PHE A 71 7.30 -20.29 9.47
N ASP A 72 7.78 -21.34 10.16
CA ASP A 72 8.77 -22.27 9.61
C ASP A 72 8.28 -22.96 8.31
N ALA A 73 6.97 -23.26 8.21
CA ALA A 73 6.37 -23.78 6.98
C ALA A 73 6.28 -22.73 5.86
N SER A 74 5.99 -21.46 6.22
CA SER A 74 5.95 -20.34 5.28
C SER A 74 7.35 -19.97 4.76
N LYS A 75 8.39 -20.07 5.62
CA LYS A 75 9.80 -19.95 5.23
C LYS A 75 10.18 -20.96 4.17
N GLN A 76 9.73 -22.21 4.27
CA GLN A 76 10.02 -23.23 3.25
C GLN A 76 9.37 -22.91 1.89
N LEU A 77 8.19 -22.27 1.89
CA LEU A 77 7.54 -21.79 0.67
C LEU A 77 8.28 -20.59 0.05
N ILE A 78 8.74 -19.65 0.86
CA ILE A 78 9.46 -18.44 0.42
C ILE A 78 10.91 -18.77 -0.01
N ALA A 79 11.59 -19.67 0.72
CA ALA A 79 12.92 -20.16 0.38
C ALA A 79 12.96 -20.97 -0.94
N GLY A 80 11.81 -21.47 -1.40
CA GLY A 80 11.65 -22.10 -2.71
C GLY A 80 11.47 -21.11 -3.88
N LEU A 81 11.40 -19.79 -3.62
CA LEU A 81 11.27 -18.78 -4.67
C LEU A 81 12.62 -18.50 -5.34
N PRO A 82 12.62 -18.15 -6.65
CA PRO A 82 13.85 -17.73 -7.33
C PRO A 82 14.50 -16.53 -6.62
N PHE A 83 15.83 -16.49 -6.56
CA PHE A 83 16.57 -15.37 -5.93
C PHE A 83 16.18 -13.99 -6.49
N GLU A 84 15.91 -13.90 -7.80
CA GLU A 84 15.44 -12.70 -8.50
C GLU A 84 14.13 -12.14 -7.91
N VAL A 85 13.25 -13.02 -7.43
CA VAL A 85 11.99 -12.66 -6.79
C VAL A 85 12.21 -12.10 -5.39
N LEU A 86 13.15 -12.66 -4.63
CA LEU A 86 13.48 -12.25 -3.26
C LEU A 86 14.28 -10.94 -3.23
N ALA A 87 15.01 -10.65 -4.31
CA ALA A 87 15.77 -9.41 -4.48
C ALA A 87 14.94 -8.23 -5.03
N SER A 88 13.68 -8.44 -5.44
CA SER A 88 12.81 -7.40 -6.02
C SER A 88 12.06 -6.63 -4.93
N ALA A 89 11.88 -5.32 -5.13
CA ALA A 89 11.23 -4.45 -4.14
C ALA A 89 9.79 -4.86 -3.84
N ILE A 90 9.40 -4.87 -2.57
CA ILE A 90 8.05 -5.19 -2.09
C ILE A 90 7.31 -3.91 -1.76
N HIS A 91 6.18 -3.72 -2.44
CA HIS A 91 5.28 -2.59 -2.23
C HIS A 91 4.01 -3.11 -1.56
N ALA A 92 3.83 -2.77 -0.29
CA ALA A 92 2.65 -3.16 0.48
C ALA A 92 1.62 -2.02 0.48
N ILE A 93 0.41 -2.26 -0.05
CA ILE A 93 -0.69 -1.27 -0.06
C ILE A 93 -1.80 -1.68 0.89
N LEU A 94 -2.25 -0.73 1.71
CA LEU A 94 -3.39 -0.89 2.59
C LEU A 94 -4.42 0.21 2.37
N THR A 95 -5.66 -0.20 2.13
CA THR A 95 -6.79 0.67 1.81
C THR A 95 -7.49 1.18 3.09
N GLY A 96 -8.24 2.27 2.98
CA GLY A 96 -8.84 2.99 4.10
C GLY A 96 -10.12 2.41 4.71
N TRP A 97 -10.79 3.22 5.54
CA TRP A 97 -12.05 2.90 6.22
C TRP A 97 -13.13 2.40 5.24
N SER A 98 -13.79 1.28 5.57
CA SER A 98 -14.85 0.63 4.78
C SER A 98 -14.45 0.23 3.34
N THR A 99 -13.16 0.00 3.08
CA THR A 99 -12.69 -0.56 1.80
C THR A 99 -12.17 -1.98 1.99
N THR A 100 -12.53 -2.88 1.07
CA THR A 100 -12.06 -4.28 1.05
C THR A 100 -11.11 -4.50 -0.13
N VAL A 101 -10.24 -5.51 -0.06
CA VAL A 101 -9.41 -5.89 -1.21
C VAL A 101 -10.27 -6.44 -2.38
N ASN A 102 -11.49 -6.88 -2.08
CA ASN A 102 -12.38 -7.57 -3.04
C ASN A 102 -13.27 -6.62 -3.83
N ASP A 103 -13.53 -5.42 -3.30
CA ASP A 103 -14.43 -4.43 -3.89
C ASP A 103 -13.77 -3.03 -4.01
N SER A 104 -12.44 -2.92 -3.89
CA SER A 104 -11.76 -1.63 -4.14
C SER A 104 -11.17 -1.56 -5.55
N ALA A 105 -11.65 -0.59 -6.32
CA ALA A 105 -11.03 -0.19 -7.57
C ALA A 105 -9.53 0.18 -7.40
N SER A 106 -9.13 0.57 -6.18
CA SER A 106 -7.74 0.94 -5.89
C SER A 106 -6.76 -0.22 -6.03
N ILE A 107 -7.09 -1.42 -5.52
CA ILE A 107 -6.20 -2.58 -5.62
C ILE A 107 -6.04 -3.03 -7.06
N ASP A 108 -7.12 -3.05 -7.85
CA ASP A 108 -7.06 -3.41 -9.27
C ASP A 108 -6.18 -2.46 -10.07
N VAL A 109 -6.31 -1.15 -9.81
CA VAL A 109 -5.50 -0.11 -10.45
C VAL A 109 -4.03 -0.27 -10.07
N PHE A 110 -3.72 -0.48 -8.79
CA PHE A 110 -2.34 -0.72 -8.35
C PHE A 110 -1.75 -2.01 -8.91
N ALA A 111 -2.51 -3.10 -8.89
CA ALA A 111 -2.09 -4.38 -9.44
C ALA A 111 -1.79 -4.27 -10.94
N LYS A 112 -2.60 -3.51 -11.70
CA LYS A 112 -2.34 -3.23 -13.11
C LYS A 112 -1.07 -2.41 -13.30
N ALA A 113 -0.90 -1.33 -12.54
CA ALA A 113 0.25 -0.44 -12.68
C ALA A 113 1.58 -1.15 -12.33
N PHE A 114 1.65 -1.82 -11.18
CA PHE A 114 2.85 -2.56 -10.77
C PHE A 114 3.15 -3.75 -11.69
N ARG A 115 2.12 -4.42 -12.23
CA ARG A 115 2.31 -5.46 -13.24
C ARG A 115 2.91 -4.91 -14.54
N CYS A 116 2.46 -3.71 -14.95
CA CYS A 116 2.98 -3.04 -16.14
C CYS A 116 4.47 -2.71 -15.98
N ARG A 117 4.89 -2.23 -14.81
CA ARG A 117 6.30 -1.96 -14.52
C ARG A 117 7.12 -3.26 -14.47
N GLY A 118 6.65 -4.24 -13.69
CA GLY A 118 7.13 -5.61 -13.75
C GLY A 118 8.50 -5.88 -13.11
N ASP A 119 9.13 -4.90 -12.49
CA ASP A 119 10.42 -4.99 -11.77
C ASP A 119 10.26 -5.08 -10.23
N VAL A 120 9.01 -5.12 -9.75
CA VAL A 120 8.69 -5.15 -8.32
C VAL A 120 7.61 -6.18 -7.98
N ASN A 121 7.59 -6.57 -6.71
CA ASN A 121 6.50 -7.35 -6.12
C ASN A 121 5.48 -6.41 -5.49
N PHE A 122 4.20 -6.66 -5.77
CA PHE A 122 3.08 -5.95 -5.19
C PHE A 122 2.32 -6.86 -4.22
N VAL A 123 2.08 -6.36 -3.00
CA VAL A 123 1.34 -7.05 -1.94
C VAL A 123 0.20 -6.15 -1.48
N ALA A 124 -1.04 -6.62 -1.62
CA ALA A 124 -2.19 -5.97 -0.99
C ALA A 124 -2.40 -6.56 0.41
N VAL A 125 -2.57 -5.70 1.41
CA VAL A 125 -2.87 -6.12 2.79
C VAL A 125 -4.34 -5.82 3.07
N ASP A 126 -5.16 -6.86 3.21
CA ASP A 126 -6.56 -6.71 3.57
C ASP A 126 -6.71 -6.63 5.09
N VAL A 127 -7.18 -5.50 5.61
CA VAL A 127 -7.55 -5.34 7.02
C VAL A 127 -9.02 -4.98 7.22
N ALA A 128 -9.84 -5.11 6.17
CA ALA A 128 -11.19 -4.56 6.11
C ALA A 128 -12.04 -4.99 7.30
N ARG A 129 -11.91 -6.24 7.76
CA ARG A 129 -12.66 -6.75 8.92
C ARG A 129 -12.44 -5.96 10.22
N TYR A 130 -11.29 -5.30 10.39
CA TYR A 130 -10.95 -4.53 11.58
C TYR A 130 -11.24 -3.04 11.42
N VAL A 131 -11.40 -2.58 10.19
CA VAL A 131 -11.64 -1.17 9.87
C VAL A 131 -13.04 -0.91 9.33
N ASP A 132 -13.85 -1.92 9.04
CA ASP A 132 -15.25 -1.82 8.65
C ASP A 132 -16.18 -1.86 9.87
N THR A 133 -16.02 -0.87 10.74
CA THR A 133 -16.83 -0.65 11.94
C THR A 133 -16.99 0.86 12.17
N LEU A 134 -17.50 1.25 13.34
CA LEU A 134 -17.55 2.66 13.75
C LEU A 134 -16.16 3.29 13.60
N TYR A 135 -16.10 4.44 12.93
CA TYR A 135 -14.84 5.10 12.57
C TYR A 135 -13.85 5.22 13.74
N THR A 136 -14.32 5.60 14.93
CA THR A 136 -13.48 5.73 16.13
C THR A 136 -12.84 4.40 16.54
N TRP A 137 -13.55 3.29 16.40
CA TRP A 137 -13.03 1.95 16.67
C TRP A 137 -12.03 1.52 15.60
N SER A 138 -12.32 1.82 14.33
CA SER A 138 -11.39 1.59 13.21
C SER A 138 -10.09 2.38 13.40
N ALA A 139 -10.18 3.63 13.87
CA ALA A 139 -9.02 4.46 14.18
C ALA A 139 -8.20 3.86 15.33
N LEU A 140 -8.84 3.42 16.42
CA LEU A 140 -8.16 2.78 17.55
C LEU A 140 -7.45 1.47 17.16
N ASN A 141 -7.93 0.78 16.12
CA ASN A 141 -7.30 -0.43 15.62
C ASN A 141 -6.01 -0.18 14.83
N THR A 142 -5.69 1.07 14.46
CA THR A 142 -4.54 1.36 13.60
C THR A 142 -3.20 0.95 14.20
N ASP A 143 -2.97 1.23 15.49
CA ASP A 143 -1.71 0.88 16.17
C ASP A 143 -1.51 -0.64 16.29
N ILE A 144 -2.57 -1.38 16.67
CA ILE A 144 -2.49 -2.84 16.82
C ILE A 144 -2.32 -3.54 15.47
N LEU A 145 -2.99 -3.07 14.40
CA LEU A 145 -2.78 -3.57 13.05
C LEU A 145 -1.35 -3.28 12.56
N GLY A 146 -0.83 -2.08 12.84
CA GLY A 146 0.55 -1.73 12.54
C GLY A 146 1.54 -2.67 13.22
N LYS A 147 1.31 -3.01 14.49
CA LYS A 147 2.14 -3.99 15.22
C LYS A 147 2.15 -5.37 14.54
N TYR A 148 1.01 -5.89 14.10
CA TYR A 148 0.97 -7.18 13.41
C TYR A 148 1.68 -7.15 12.06
N ILE A 149 1.57 -6.05 11.31
CA ILE A 149 2.34 -5.85 10.08
C ILE A 149 3.84 -5.80 10.40
N ALA A 150 4.25 -5.10 11.46
CA ALA A 150 5.65 -5.02 11.89
C ALA A 150 6.23 -6.38 12.27
N GLU A 151 5.47 -7.22 12.98
CA GLU A 151 5.85 -8.61 13.26
C GLU A 151 6.04 -9.38 11.94
N GLY A 152 5.13 -9.22 10.99
CA GLY A 152 5.25 -9.82 9.66
C GLY A 152 6.50 -9.34 8.89
N LEU A 153 6.81 -8.04 8.95
CA LEU A 153 7.98 -7.44 8.32
C LEU A 153 9.28 -7.93 8.95
N LYS A 154 9.35 -8.03 10.28
CA LYS A 154 10.50 -8.56 11.02
C LYS A 154 10.89 -9.97 10.54
N PHE A 155 9.91 -10.75 10.10
CA PHE A 155 10.13 -12.06 9.55
C PHE A 155 10.47 -12.03 8.06
N LEU A 156 9.87 -11.12 7.30
CA LEU A 156 10.15 -10.92 5.88
C LEU A 156 11.61 -10.51 5.62
N ILE A 157 12.24 -9.79 6.56
CA ILE A 157 13.63 -9.36 6.39
C ILE A 157 14.67 -10.49 6.49
N ASP A 158 14.26 -11.71 6.88
CA ASP A 158 15.12 -12.89 6.81
C ASP A 158 15.40 -13.33 5.36
N VAL A 159 14.53 -12.93 4.42
CA VAL A 159 14.56 -13.40 3.02
C VAL A 159 14.51 -12.27 1.99
N VAL A 160 14.09 -11.06 2.39
CA VAL A 160 14.04 -9.87 1.53
C VAL A 160 14.86 -8.76 2.19
N PRO A 161 15.81 -8.13 1.48
CA PRO A 161 16.57 -7.01 2.03
C PRO A 161 15.64 -5.86 2.48
N VAL A 162 15.92 -5.26 3.63
CA VAL A 162 15.05 -4.20 4.21
C VAL A 162 14.98 -2.99 3.28
N GLU A 163 16.08 -2.68 2.61
CA GLU A 163 16.23 -1.63 1.59
C GLU A 163 15.24 -1.74 0.42
N ASN A 164 14.66 -2.92 0.23
CA ASN A 164 13.73 -3.23 -0.84
C ASN A 164 12.25 -3.12 -0.41
N ILE A 165 11.95 -2.65 0.81
CA ILE A 165 10.57 -2.57 1.32
C ILE A 165 10.05 -1.13 1.23
N HIS A 166 8.88 -0.97 0.60
CA HIS A 166 8.12 0.28 0.55
C HIS A 166 6.70 0.04 1.05
N LEU A 167 6.32 0.74 2.11
CA LEU A 167 4.98 0.69 2.67
C LEU A 167 4.15 1.86 2.13
N ILE A 168 2.91 1.60 1.73
CA ILE A 168 2.02 2.59 1.15
C ILE A 168 0.65 2.43 1.82
N GLY A 169 0.09 3.53 2.32
CA GLY A 169 -1.19 3.49 3.01
C GLY A 169 -2.10 4.64 2.61
N HIS A 170 -3.38 4.35 2.38
CA HIS A 170 -4.40 5.36 2.10
C HIS A 170 -5.29 5.60 3.32
N SER A 171 -5.63 6.85 3.63
CA SER A 171 -6.54 7.19 4.73
C SER A 171 -6.06 6.60 6.08
N LEU A 172 -6.88 5.82 6.78
CA LEU A 172 -6.47 5.07 7.98
C LEU A 172 -5.26 4.16 7.73
N GLY A 173 -5.10 3.67 6.50
CA GLY A 173 -3.97 2.82 6.14
C GLY A 173 -2.62 3.52 6.18
N ALA A 174 -2.59 4.84 5.98
CA ALA A 174 -1.37 5.61 6.16
C ALA A 174 -0.88 5.53 7.62
N HIS A 175 -1.81 5.62 8.59
CA HIS A 175 -1.51 5.51 10.01
C HIS A 175 -1.12 4.08 10.41
N ILE A 176 -1.77 3.06 9.84
CA ILE A 176 -1.39 1.66 10.04
C ILE A 176 0.06 1.43 9.57
N MET A 177 0.44 1.96 8.40
CA MET A 177 1.81 1.83 7.89
C MET A 177 2.82 2.63 8.70
N GLY A 178 2.45 3.80 9.23
CA GLY A 178 3.26 4.55 10.19
C GLY A 178 3.52 3.77 11.48
N ALA A 179 2.47 3.23 12.08
CA ALA A 179 2.57 2.35 13.24
C ALA A 179 3.42 1.10 12.94
N ALA A 180 3.28 0.50 11.76
CA ALA A 180 4.09 -0.63 11.33
C ALA A 180 5.58 -0.29 11.23
N GLY A 181 5.94 0.83 10.60
CA GLY A 181 7.33 1.27 10.50
C GLY A 181 7.96 1.52 11.88
N ARG A 182 7.22 2.19 12.76
CA ARG A 182 7.67 2.48 14.13
C ARG A 182 7.86 1.23 14.97
N GLN A 183 6.88 0.33 14.96
CA GLN A 183 6.95 -0.93 15.70
C GLN A 183 8.04 -1.84 15.14
N PHE A 184 8.24 -1.85 13.81
CA PHE A 184 9.34 -2.58 13.18
C PHE A 184 10.71 -2.06 13.65
N GLN A 185 10.88 -0.73 13.72
CA GLN A 185 12.10 -0.11 14.24
C GLN A 185 12.35 -0.45 15.70
N GLU A 186 11.31 -0.42 16.53
CA GLU A 186 11.40 -0.80 17.94
C GLU A 186 11.83 -2.28 18.10
N MET A 187 11.30 -3.18 17.28
CA MET A 187 11.54 -4.62 17.37
C MET A 187 12.86 -5.10 16.77
N THR A 188 13.41 -4.38 15.78
CA THR A 188 14.55 -4.84 14.97
C THR A 188 15.76 -3.90 14.99
N HIS A 189 15.58 -2.66 15.46
CA HIS A 189 16.54 -1.56 15.32
C HIS A 189 16.90 -1.18 13.87
N LEU A 190 16.17 -1.71 12.89
CA LEU A 190 16.26 -1.35 11.48
C LEU A 190 15.11 -0.41 11.11
N ARG A 191 15.27 0.39 10.06
CA ARG A 191 14.23 1.30 9.59
C ARG A 191 13.74 0.85 8.23
N ILE A 192 12.43 1.01 8.00
CA ILE A 192 11.87 0.84 6.66
C ILE A 192 12.35 2.02 5.80
N PRO A 193 12.81 1.80 4.56
CA PRO A 193 13.34 2.85 3.71
C PRO A 193 12.31 3.94 3.38
N ARG A 194 11.07 3.53 3.10
CA ARG A 194 10.04 4.46 2.66
C ARG A 194 8.65 4.09 3.14
N ILE A 195 7.91 5.09 3.61
CA ILE A 195 6.46 5.05 3.80
C ILE A 195 5.82 6.16 2.96
N THR A 196 4.86 5.83 2.11
CA THR A 196 4.02 6.82 1.41
C THR A 196 2.62 6.89 2.01
N GLY A 197 2.24 8.07 2.50
CA GLY A 197 0.89 8.36 2.98
C GLY A 197 0.03 8.98 1.88
N LEU A 198 -1.06 8.32 1.52
CA LEU A 198 -2.01 8.78 0.51
C LEU A 198 -3.23 9.35 1.21
N ASP A 199 -3.29 10.68 1.29
CA ASP A 199 -4.29 11.47 2.02
C ASP A 199 -4.61 10.89 3.42
N PRO A 200 -3.63 10.89 4.36
CA PRO A 200 -3.80 10.30 5.69
C PRO A 200 -5.03 10.86 6.42
N ALA A 201 -5.75 10.02 7.16
CA ALA A 201 -7.00 10.41 7.78
C ALA A 201 -6.83 11.52 8.83
N ASN A 202 -7.72 12.52 8.81
CA ASN A 202 -7.66 13.62 9.76
C ASN A 202 -8.28 13.30 11.14
N PRO A 203 -9.54 12.81 11.22
CA PRO A 203 -10.21 12.66 12.51
C PRO A 203 -9.53 11.59 13.38
N CYS A 204 -9.35 11.89 14.68
CA CYS A 204 -8.70 11.06 15.72
C CYS A 204 -7.17 11.01 15.71
N PHE A 205 -6.48 11.73 14.81
CA PHE A 205 -5.01 11.70 14.70
C PHE A 205 -4.36 13.07 14.91
N ASN A 206 -4.99 13.98 15.66
CA ASN A 206 -4.47 15.33 15.91
C ASN A 206 -3.50 15.36 17.09
N GLU A 207 -2.70 16.42 17.17
CA GLU A 207 -1.80 16.61 18.30
C GLU A 207 -2.59 16.63 19.63
N GLY A 208 -2.17 15.77 20.57
CA GLY A 208 -2.84 15.57 21.85
C GLY A 208 -3.95 14.50 21.84
N ASP A 209 -4.29 13.92 20.69
CA ASP A 209 -5.15 12.75 20.62
C ASP A 209 -4.39 11.49 21.09
N VAL A 210 -5.16 10.44 21.40
CA VAL A 210 -4.62 9.14 21.88
C VAL A 210 -3.76 8.46 20.80
N LEU A 211 -4.07 8.70 19.53
CA LEU A 211 -3.42 8.05 18.41
C LEU A 211 -2.32 8.93 17.85
N SER A 212 -1.12 8.37 17.82
CA SER A 212 0.08 9.00 17.29
C SER A 212 0.03 9.27 15.78
N GLY A 213 -0.66 8.41 15.02
CA GLY A 213 -0.76 8.52 13.57
C GLY A 213 0.58 8.30 12.85
N LEU A 214 0.59 8.66 11.56
CA LEU A 214 1.78 8.61 10.71
C LEU A 214 2.57 9.90 10.95
N MET A 215 3.89 9.79 11.12
CA MET A 215 4.75 10.95 11.33
C MET A 215 6.14 10.78 10.74
N ARG A 216 6.85 11.91 10.56
CA ARG A 216 8.28 11.92 10.29
C ARG A 216 9.01 11.01 11.29
N GLY A 217 9.88 10.16 10.76
CA GLY A 217 10.65 9.24 11.58
C GLY A 217 10.11 7.82 11.67
N ASP A 218 8.90 7.54 11.16
CA ASP A 218 8.37 6.17 11.06
C ASP A 218 9.09 5.31 9.98
N ALA A 219 9.76 5.97 9.03
CA ALA A 219 10.65 5.39 8.02
C ALA A 219 11.86 6.32 7.78
N ASP A 220 12.86 5.88 7.02
CA ASP A 220 13.98 6.74 6.60
C ASP A 220 13.51 7.90 5.73
N PHE A 221 12.45 7.68 4.95
CA PHE A 221 11.77 8.70 4.17
C PHE A 221 10.24 8.51 4.23
N VAL A 222 9.53 9.55 4.64
CA VAL A 222 8.06 9.58 4.65
C VAL A 222 7.56 10.63 3.65
N ASP A 223 6.83 10.24 2.62
CA ASP A 223 6.23 11.17 1.66
C ASP A 223 4.70 11.12 1.68
N ILE A 224 4.07 12.30 1.61
CA ILE A 224 2.62 12.43 1.74
C ILE A 224 2.03 13.09 0.50
N ILE A 225 0.91 12.56 0.02
CA ILE A 225 0.09 13.19 -1.03
C ILE A 225 -1.24 13.61 -0.41
N HIS A 226 -1.48 14.92 -0.31
CA HIS A 226 -2.71 15.49 0.24
C HIS A 226 -3.72 15.81 -0.87
N SER A 227 -4.94 15.33 -0.76
CA SER A 227 -5.99 15.55 -1.78
C SER A 227 -7.36 15.93 -1.23
N ASN A 228 -7.60 15.79 0.09
CA ASN A 228 -8.81 16.27 0.76
C ASN A 228 -8.49 16.99 2.08
N ASN A 229 -7.63 18.01 1.97
CA ASN A 229 -7.09 18.79 3.08
C ASN A 229 -8.16 19.27 4.08
N ASN A 230 -7.91 19.05 5.38
CA ASN A 230 -8.70 19.51 6.52
C ASN A 230 -10.16 19.02 6.55
N VAL A 231 -10.50 17.96 5.79
CA VAL A 231 -11.83 17.36 5.79
C VAL A 231 -11.72 15.89 6.19
N LEU A 232 -11.52 14.98 5.24
CA LEU A 232 -11.22 13.59 5.52
C LEU A 232 -9.70 13.37 5.64
N GLY A 233 -8.91 14.12 4.87
CA GLY A 233 -7.45 14.07 4.88
C GLY A 233 -6.82 15.15 5.76
N LYS A 234 -5.65 14.84 6.32
CA LYS A 234 -4.77 15.77 7.03
C LYS A 234 -4.40 16.94 6.12
N GLY A 235 -4.42 18.17 6.64
CA GLY A 235 -4.01 19.37 5.88
C GLY A 235 -2.62 19.87 6.25
N GLU A 236 -2.19 19.58 7.47
CA GLU A 236 -0.88 19.92 7.99
C GLU A 236 0.23 19.01 7.44
N PRO A 237 1.45 19.54 7.24
CA PRO A 237 2.59 18.74 6.81
C PRO A 237 2.98 17.71 7.87
N MET A 238 3.15 16.44 7.49
CA MET A 238 3.49 15.35 8.41
C MET A 238 4.58 14.40 7.90
N GLY A 239 4.96 14.49 6.63
CA GLY A 239 6.06 13.73 6.04
C GLY A 239 7.37 14.52 5.96
N ASP A 240 8.42 13.85 5.54
CA ASP A 240 9.64 14.49 5.07
C ASP A 240 9.38 15.37 3.85
N ALA A 241 8.57 14.89 2.92
CA ALA A 241 8.05 15.62 1.78
C ALA A 241 6.52 15.55 1.74
N ASP A 242 5.85 16.70 1.69
CA ASP A 242 4.40 16.81 1.63
C ASP A 242 3.98 17.45 0.31
N PHE A 243 3.17 16.76 -0.50
CA PHE A 243 2.73 17.20 -1.82
C PHE A 243 1.26 17.59 -1.82
N TYR A 244 0.96 18.76 -2.41
CA TYR A 244 -0.36 19.37 -2.45
C TYR A 244 -0.86 19.60 -3.89
N PRO A 245 -1.26 18.53 -4.60
CA PRO A 245 -1.81 18.62 -5.97
C PRO A 245 -3.12 19.42 -6.00
N GLY A 246 -3.13 20.52 -6.75
CA GLY A 246 -4.26 21.45 -6.78
C GLY A 246 -4.36 22.34 -5.52
N GLY A 247 -3.34 22.32 -4.66
CA GLY A 247 -3.22 23.17 -3.48
C GLY A 247 -3.97 22.64 -2.24
N LEU A 248 -4.23 23.55 -1.29
CA LEU A 248 -4.82 23.21 0.02
C LEU A 248 -6.35 23.15 0.01
N LYS A 249 -6.98 23.09 -1.18
CA LYS A 249 -8.44 23.06 -1.28
C LYS A 249 -8.97 21.69 -0.81
N PRO A 250 -10.18 21.63 -0.24
CA PRO A 250 -10.79 20.37 0.16
C PRO A 250 -11.30 19.56 -1.05
N LEU A 251 -11.65 20.23 -2.16
CA LEU A 251 -12.09 19.54 -3.37
C LEU A 251 -10.96 19.52 -4.39
N ALA A 252 -10.53 18.31 -4.77
CA ALA A 252 -9.57 18.08 -5.82
C ALA A 252 -10.15 18.46 -7.20
N ALA A 253 -9.29 18.78 -8.17
CA ALA A 253 -9.72 19.05 -9.54
C ALA A 253 -10.52 17.87 -10.11
N GLY A 254 -11.64 18.15 -10.77
CA GLY A 254 -12.53 17.12 -11.33
C GLY A 254 -13.46 16.42 -10.33
N CYS A 255 -13.34 16.70 -9.03
CA CYS A 255 -14.20 16.11 -8.01
C CYS A 255 -15.36 17.00 -7.58
N LEU A 256 -16.53 16.39 -7.40
CA LEU A 256 -17.74 17.04 -6.86
C LEU A 256 -18.03 16.66 -5.40
N THR A 257 -17.32 15.67 -4.85
CA THR A 257 -17.51 15.17 -3.48
C THR A 257 -16.19 15.09 -2.72
N VAL A 258 -16.28 15.11 -1.39
CA VAL A 258 -15.11 14.95 -0.50
C VAL A 258 -14.51 13.55 -0.61
N GLY A 259 -15.33 12.51 -0.78
CA GLY A 259 -14.85 11.13 -1.00
C GLY A 259 -14.06 11.00 -2.31
N CYS A 260 -14.55 11.57 -3.41
CA CYS A 260 -13.83 11.62 -4.68
C CYS A 260 -12.45 12.28 -4.53
N SER A 261 -12.38 13.35 -3.72
CA SER A 261 -11.15 14.10 -3.46
C SER A 261 -10.20 13.30 -2.58
N HIS A 262 -10.73 12.57 -1.59
CA HIS A 262 -9.95 11.70 -0.70
C HIS A 262 -9.33 10.51 -1.45
N GLU A 263 -10.04 9.96 -2.43
CA GLU A 263 -9.52 8.89 -3.31
C GLU A 263 -8.46 9.39 -4.30
N ARG A 264 -8.41 10.70 -4.57
CA ARG A 264 -7.58 11.23 -5.63
C ARG A 264 -6.08 11.04 -5.37
N ALA A 265 -5.64 11.01 -4.11
CA ALA A 265 -4.25 10.73 -3.75
C ALA A 265 -3.76 9.37 -4.26
N TRP A 266 -4.53 8.30 -4.11
CA TRP A 266 -4.10 6.98 -4.59
C TRP A 266 -4.15 6.88 -6.11
N GLN A 267 -5.04 7.62 -6.78
CA GLN A 267 -5.09 7.67 -8.24
C GLN A 267 -3.90 8.43 -8.82
N TYR A 268 -3.52 9.56 -8.22
CA TYR A 268 -2.30 10.28 -8.60
C TYR A 268 -1.07 9.40 -8.41
N PHE A 269 -0.93 8.75 -7.26
CA PHE A 269 0.19 7.83 -7.00
C PHE A 269 0.22 6.68 -8.00
N ALA A 270 -0.93 6.04 -8.26
CA ALA A 270 -1.04 4.94 -9.22
C ALA A 270 -0.61 5.33 -10.64
N GLU A 271 -0.95 6.53 -11.10
CA GLU A 271 -0.53 7.02 -12.42
C GLU A 271 1.00 7.07 -12.54
N THR A 272 1.71 7.42 -11.46
CA THR A 272 3.19 7.50 -11.44
C THR A 272 3.88 6.13 -11.41
N ILE A 273 3.14 5.04 -11.16
CA ILE A 273 3.69 3.68 -11.13
C ILE A 273 3.87 3.11 -12.53
N TYR A 274 3.19 3.65 -13.54
CA TYR A 274 3.44 3.18 -14.89
C TYR A 274 4.84 3.58 -15.36
N PRO A 275 5.52 2.73 -16.15
CA PRO A 275 6.75 3.10 -16.83
C PRO A 275 6.59 4.41 -17.60
N ASP A 276 7.60 5.27 -17.50
CA ASP A 276 7.70 6.58 -18.13
C ASP A 276 6.74 7.66 -17.55
N ASN A 277 5.95 7.34 -16.52
CA ASN A 277 5.08 8.30 -15.85
C ASN A 277 5.66 8.89 -14.56
N GLU A 278 6.86 8.46 -14.13
CA GLU A 278 7.49 8.88 -12.86
C GLU A 278 7.70 10.39 -12.77
N ARG A 279 7.70 11.09 -13.91
CA ARG A 279 7.94 12.54 -14.03
C ARG A 279 6.69 13.35 -14.38
N ASN A 280 5.50 12.74 -14.38
CA ASN A 280 4.27 13.42 -14.82
C ASN A 280 3.76 14.47 -13.82
N PHE A 281 4.17 14.38 -12.56
CA PHE A 281 3.71 15.26 -11.47
C PHE A 281 4.87 16.10 -10.93
N GLU A 282 5.41 16.98 -11.77
CA GLU A 282 6.41 17.95 -11.31
C GLU A 282 5.77 18.93 -10.31
N ALA A 283 6.39 19.03 -9.14
CA ALA A 283 5.96 19.87 -8.05
C ALA A 283 7.09 20.80 -7.61
N TYR A 284 6.72 21.96 -7.09
CA TYR A 284 7.65 23.02 -6.72
C TYR A 284 7.56 23.29 -5.22
N ARG A 285 8.72 23.36 -4.57
CA ARG A 285 8.79 23.68 -3.14
C ARG A 285 8.29 25.09 -2.93
N CYS A 286 7.14 25.23 -2.28
CA CYS A 286 6.42 26.49 -2.21
C CYS A 286 5.56 26.57 -0.94
N SER A 287 5.00 27.74 -0.65
CA SER A 287 4.05 27.94 0.46
C SER A 287 2.59 27.85 0.02
N SER A 288 2.31 27.91 -1.29
CA SER A 288 0.97 27.83 -1.84
C SER A 288 0.98 27.50 -3.34
N LEU A 289 -0.16 27.03 -3.85
CA LEU A 289 -0.35 26.83 -5.30
C LEU A 289 -0.24 28.15 -6.08
N SER A 290 -0.73 29.27 -5.52
CA SER A 290 -0.67 30.57 -6.21
C SER A 290 0.77 31.03 -6.46
N GLY A 291 1.70 30.72 -5.56
CA GLY A 291 3.12 31.00 -5.76
C GLY A 291 3.71 30.19 -6.92
N VAL A 292 3.26 28.95 -7.11
CA VAL A 292 3.64 28.12 -8.27
C VAL A 292 3.09 28.71 -9.56
N GLU A 293 1.80 29.09 -9.59
CA GLU A 293 1.14 29.68 -10.76
C GLU A 293 1.80 31.00 -11.20
N LYS A 294 2.25 31.82 -10.26
CA LYS A 294 3.00 33.07 -10.53
C LYS A 294 4.47 32.82 -10.86
N GLY A 295 4.95 31.59 -10.68
CA GLY A 295 6.35 31.21 -10.91
C GLY A 295 7.31 31.81 -9.90
N GLU A 296 6.90 31.96 -8.65
CA GLU A 296 7.71 32.45 -7.53
C GLU A 296 8.65 31.35 -6.96
N CYS A 297 8.35 30.08 -7.23
CA CYS A 297 8.97 28.91 -6.59
C CYS A 297 9.80 28.01 -7.55
N ARG A 298 10.37 28.58 -8.63
CA ARG A 298 10.94 27.82 -9.78
C ARG A 298 12.25 27.06 -9.51
N PHE A 299 12.90 27.26 -8.38
CA PHE A 299 14.29 26.83 -8.18
C PHE A 299 14.45 25.47 -7.48
N GLN A 300 13.40 24.94 -6.87
CA GLN A 300 13.43 23.65 -6.17
C GLN A 300 12.20 22.86 -6.58
N SER A 301 12.40 21.88 -7.47
CA SER A 301 11.36 20.96 -7.91
C SER A 301 11.64 19.53 -7.47
N ALA A 302 10.56 18.75 -7.36
CA ALA A 302 10.57 17.31 -7.13
C ALA A 302 9.41 16.69 -7.91
N PHE A 303 9.50 15.41 -8.24
CA PHE A 303 8.40 14.68 -8.87
C PHE A 303 7.61 13.94 -7.80
N MET A 304 6.34 14.28 -7.64
CA MET A 304 5.43 13.61 -6.71
C MET A 304 5.20 12.17 -7.15
N GLY A 305 5.09 11.26 -6.19
CA GLY A 305 4.67 9.87 -6.43
C GLY A 305 5.81 8.88 -6.39
N TYR A 306 5.73 7.83 -7.21
CA TYR A 306 6.62 6.67 -7.16
C TYR A 306 8.10 7.05 -7.27
N GLY A 307 8.44 7.93 -8.22
CA GLY A 307 9.83 8.32 -8.54
C GLY A 307 10.41 9.47 -7.71
N VAL A 308 9.75 9.89 -6.62
CA VAL A 308 10.30 10.94 -5.74
C VAL A 308 11.65 10.50 -5.14
N ALA A 309 12.59 11.43 -5.01
CA ALA A 309 13.88 11.17 -4.38
C ALA A 309 13.75 11.11 -2.85
N ASN A 310 14.38 10.13 -2.21
CA ASN A 310 14.25 9.90 -0.76
C ASN A 310 14.89 10.99 0.13
N ASP A 311 15.66 11.90 -0.45
CA ASP A 311 16.23 13.07 0.22
C ASP A 311 15.37 14.34 0.06
N THR A 312 14.23 14.25 -0.63
CA THR A 312 13.30 15.36 -0.82
C THR A 312 12.77 15.84 0.53
N LYS A 313 12.84 17.15 0.80
CA LYS A 313 12.31 17.74 2.04
C LYS A 313 11.42 18.96 1.80
N GLY A 314 10.34 19.06 2.58
CA GLY A 314 9.45 20.22 2.67
C GLY A 314 8.16 20.08 1.86
N ASN A 315 7.49 21.22 1.67
CA ASN A 315 6.14 21.26 1.11
C ASN A 315 6.20 21.63 -0.38
N TYR A 316 5.55 20.82 -1.20
CA TYR A 316 5.55 20.95 -2.65
C TYR A 316 4.14 21.14 -3.18
N PHE A 317 3.99 22.07 -4.11
CA PHE A 317 2.72 22.42 -4.73
C PHE A 317 2.81 22.17 -6.24
N LEU A 318 1.72 21.70 -6.82
CA LEU A 318 1.66 21.37 -8.25
C LEU A 318 0.24 21.56 -8.80
N MET A 319 0.19 21.90 -10.08
CA MET A 319 -1.03 21.88 -10.87
C MET A 319 -1.30 20.46 -11.37
N VAL A 320 -2.57 20.10 -11.50
CA VAL A 320 -3.03 18.79 -11.96
C VAL A 320 -4.28 18.95 -12.82
N ASN A 321 -4.50 18.01 -13.74
CA ASN A 321 -5.73 17.94 -14.53
C ASN A 321 -6.88 17.38 -13.68
N GLY A 322 -8.12 17.70 -14.06
CA GLY A 322 -9.31 17.12 -13.41
C GLY A 322 -9.65 15.70 -13.86
N ASN A 323 -9.05 15.22 -14.95
CA ASN A 323 -9.27 13.89 -15.53
C ASN A 323 -7.91 13.26 -15.89
N PRO A 324 -7.81 11.91 -15.97
CA PRO A 324 -6.61 11.23 -16.43
C PRO A 324 -6.21 11.63 -17.87
N PRO A 325 -4.91 11.74 -18.19
CA PRO A 325 -3.79 11.72 -17.25
C PRO A 325 -3.83 12.96 -16.33
N TYR A 326 -3.78 12.73 -15.02
CA TYR A 326 -3.89 13.78 -14.02
C TYR A 326 -2.60 14.62 -13.95
N GLY A 327 -1.44 13.99 -14.11
CA GLY A 327 -0.17 14.69 -14.13
C GLY A 327 -0.03 15.51 -15.41
N MET A 328 0.36 16.79 -15.28
CA MET A 328 0.49 17.68 -16.43
C MET A 328 1.65 17.32 -17.38
N GLY A 329 2.61 16.51 -16.92
CA GLY A 329 3.64 15.93 -17.79
C GLY A 329 3.17 14.70 -18.57
N GLY A 330 1.99 14.14 -18.26
CA GLY A 330 1.42 12.98 -18.94
C GLY A 330 0.84 13.32 -20.31
N SER A 331 0.76 12.32 -21.20
CA SER A 331 0.18 12.45 -22.54
C SER A 331 -0.93 11.42 -22.78
N ALA A 332 -1.89 11.74 -23.65
CA ALA A 332 -2.91 10.77 -24.05
C ALA A 332 -2.30 9.53 -24.74
N GLN A 333 -1.14 9.69 -25.37
CA GLN A 333 -0.42 8.61 -26.02
C GLN A 333 0.21 7.64 -25.01
N SER A 334 0.82 8.15 -23.93
CA SER A 334 1.35 7.29 -22.85
C SER A 334 0.22 6.58 -22.11
N ALA A 335 -0.90 7.25 -21.87
CA ALA A 335 -2.09 6.63 -21.28
C ALA A 335 -2.66 5.47 -22.13
N ALA A 336 -2.76 5.65 -23.46
CA ALA A 336 -3.24 4.61 -24.37
C ALA A 336 -2.32 3.38 -24.45
N VAL A 337 -1.00 3.57 -24.34
CA VAL A 337 -0.03 2.45 -24.29
C VAL A 337 -0.23 1.65 -23.00
N GLN A 338 -0.51 2.33 -21.89
CA GLN A 338 -0.71 1.74 -20.57
C GLN A 338 -2.06 1.02 -20.43
N GLU A 339 -3.06 1.36 -21.25
CA GLU A 339 -4.32 0.59 -21.30
C GLU A 339 -4.08 -0.88 -21.67
N ASN A 340 -3.11 -1.15 -22.54
CA ASN A 340 -2.74 -2.48 -23.00
C ASN A 340 -1.86 -3.26 -22.00
N CYS A 341 -1.41 -2.63 -20.92
CA CYS A 341 -0.60 -3.30 -19.91
C CYS A 341 -1.43 -4.32 -19.11
N GLY A 342 -0.93 -5.55 -19.04
CA GLY A 342 -1.52 -6.63 -18.25
C GLY A 342 -2.57 -7.48 -18.96
N ALA A 343 -2.82 -7.26 -20.26
CA ALA A 343 -3.54 -8.23 -21.09
C ALA A 343 -2.70 -9.52 -21.19
N CYS A 344 -3.29 -10.65 -20.80
CA CYS A 344 -2.68 -11.95 -21.12
C CYS A 344 -2.59 -12.05 -22.65
N PRO A 345 -1.41 -12.32 -23.24
CA PRO A 345 -1.36 -12.62 -24.65
C PRO A 345 -2.24 -13.84 -24.89
N TYR A 346 -3.25 -13.69 -25.74
CA TYR A 346 -4.08 -14.79 -26.20
C TYR A 346 -3.15 -15.85 -26.82
N TYR A 347 -3.01 -17.00 -26.17
CA TYR A 347 -2.41 -18.21 -26.72
C TYR A 347 -3.39 -19.35 -26.58
#